data_AF-A0A1A8F046-F1
#
_entry.id   AF-A0A1A8F046-F1
#
_cell.length_a   1.000
_cell.length_b   1.000
_cell.length_c   1.000
_cell.angle_alpha   90.00
_cell.angle_beta   90.00
_cell.angle_gamma   90.00
#
_symmetry.space_group_name_H-M   'P 1'
#
loop_
_entity.id
_entity.type
_entity.pdbx_description
1 polymer ?
#
loop_
_entity_poly.entity_id
_entity_poly.type
_entity_poly.pdbx_seq_one_letter_code
_entity_poly.pdbx_strand_id
1 'polypeptide(L)'
;HTEGFKKRWFTMDDRRLMYFKDPLDAYARGEVFIGNKDHSYSVLPVLPPSVQGYHWQFGITIVTPDRKFLVTCETEKDREDWIAAFQIVLNRPMLPQ
;
A
#
# COMPACT_ATOMS: atom_id res chain seq x y z
N HIS A 1 20.06 -8.67 4.06
CA HIS A 1 19.55 -7.49 4.79
C HIS A 1 18.07 -7.36 4.52
N THR A 2 17.21 -7.73 5.47
CA THR A 2 15.82 -7.24 5.47
C THR A 2 15.88 -5.77 5.86
N GLU A 3 15.50 -4.87 4.95
CA GLU A 3 15.30 -3.48 5.35
C GLU A 3 14.18 -3.44 6.39
N GLY A 4 14.44 -2.81 7.53
CA GLY A 4 13.41 -2.61 8.55
C GLY A 4 12.29 -1.69 8.07
N PHE A 5 11.13 -1.77 8.72
CA PHE A 5 10.02 -0.86 8.46
C PHE A 5 10.44 0.60 8.68
N LYS A 6 10.05 1.49 7.77
CA LYS A 6 10.31 2.92 7.86
C LYS A 6 8.97 3.65 7.83
N LYS A 7 8.71 4.52 8.80
CA LYS A 7 7.51 5.39 8.79
C LYS A 7 7.55 6.28 7.55
N ARG A 8 6.43 6.36 6.85
CA ARG A 8 6.24 7.17 5.63
C ARG A 8 4.87 7.82 5.66
N TRP A 9 4.79 9.00 5.05
CA TRP A 9 3.52 9.62 4.73
C TRP A 9 3.02 9.05 3.41
N PHE A 10 1.79 8.52 3.37
CA PHE A 10 1.20 7.94 2.17
C PHE A 10 0.08 8.82 1.65
N THR A 11 0.00 8.96 0.33
CA THR A 11 -1.12 9.60 -0.35
C THR A 11 -1.57 8.71 -1.50
N MET A 12 -2.88 8.60 -1.70
CA MET A 12 -3.46 7.93 -2.86
C MET A 12 -4.04 9.00 -3.79
N ASP A 13 -3.55 9.06 -5.02
CA ASP A 13 -4.13 9.89 -6.07
C ASP A 13 -4.56 8.98 -7.23
N ASP A 14 -5.87 8.85 -7.42
CA ASP A 14 -6.46 7.89 -8.35
C ASP A 14 -5.92 6.45 -8.18
N ARG A 15 -5.09 5.98 -9.12
CA ARG A 15 -4.43 4.66 -9.08
C ARG A 15 -2.98 4.71 -8.58
N ARG A 16 -2.49 5.86 -8.14
CA ARG A 16 -1.08 6.08 -7.77
C ARG A 16 -0.96 6.24 -6.27
N LEU A 17 -0.43 5.20 -5.61
CA LEU A 17 -0.04 5.27 -4.21
C LEU A 17 1.38 5.84 -4.13
N MET A 18 1.54 7.00 -3.51
CA MET A 18 2.84 7.66 -3.32
C MET A 18 3.22 7.64 -1.84
N TYR A 19 4.52 7.56 -1.55
CA TYR A 19 5.03 7.62 -0.18
C TYR A 19 6.22 8.57 -0.02
N PHE A 20 6.21 9.34 1.06
CA PHE A 20 7.13 10.43 1.33
C PHE A 20 7.83 10.23 2.67
N LYS A 21 9.00 10.88 2.87
CA LYS A 21 9.66 10.86 4.18
C LYS A 21 8.92 11.80 5.13
N ASP A 22 8.51 12.96 4.64
CA ASP A 22 7.72 13.98 5.34
C ASP A 22 6.50 14.40 4.48
N PRO A 23 5.33 14.74 5.07
CA PRO A 23 4.17 15.24 4.32
C PRO A 23 4.43 16.49 3.48
N LEU A 24 5.42 17.32 3.83
CA LEU A 24 5.78 18.54 3.09
C LEU A 24 6.88 18.30 2.05
N ASP A 25 7.36 17.07 1.87
CA ASP A 25 8.35 16.74 0.87
C ASP A 25 7.81 17.02 -0.55
N ALA A 26 8.55 17.79 -1.34
CA ALA A 26 8.18 18.10 -2.73
C ALA A 26 8.22 16.88 -3.67
N TYR A 27 8.89 15.79 -3.28
CA TYR A 27 9.08 14.60 -4.11
C TYR A 27 8.84 13.31 -3.34
N ALA A 28 8.11 12.39 -3.96
CA ALA A 28 7.89 11.06 -3.41
C ALA A 28 9.20 10.27 -3.34
N ARG A 29 9.33 9.43 -2.33
CA ARG A 29 10.41 8.43 -2.23
C ARG A 29 10.15 7.24 -3.13
N GLY A 30 8.91 7.04 -3.54
CA GLY A 30 8.52 6.10 -4.56
C GLY A 30 7.01 6.11 -4.73
N GLU A 31 6.59 5.35 -5.72
CA GLU A 31 5.21 5.25 -6.14
C GLU A 31 4.89 3.81 -6.51
N VAL A 32 3.61 3.47 -6.34
CA VAL A 32 3.07 2.17 -6.67
C VAL A 32 1.80 2.40 -7.47
N PHE A 33 1.76 1.88 -8.69
CA PHE A 33 0.53 1.83 -9.46
C PHE A 33 -0.36 0.71 -8.92
N ILE A 34 -1.63 1.04 -8.66
CA ILE A 34 -2.66 0.12 -8.18
C ILE A 34 -3.63 -0.15 -9.33
N GLY A 35 -3.37 -1.26 -10.01
CA GLY A 35 -4.18 -1.73 -11.11
C GLY A 35 -5.49 -2.37 -10.68
N ASN A 36 -6.07 -3.16 -11.57
CA ASN A 36 -7.29 -3.90 -11.32
C ASN A 36 -6.99 -5.35 -10.90
N LYS A 37 -7.90 -5.96 -10.13
CA LYS A 37 -7.80 -7.35 -9.69
C LYS A 37 -7.60 -8.39 -10.80
N ASP A 38 -8.19 -8.15 -11.97
CA ASP A 38 -8.07 -9.01 -13.16
C ASP A 38 -6.64 -9.02 -13.72
N HIS A 39 -5.81 -8.06 -13.31
CA HIS A 39 -4.41 -7.93 -13.71
C HIS A 39 -3.45 -8.28 -12.57
N SER A 40 -3.85 -9.21 -11.69
CA SER A 40 -3.02 -9.72 -10.57
C SER A 40 -2.67 -8.67 -9.50
N TYR A 41 -3.48 -7.62 -9.37
CA TYR A 41 -3.41 -6.71 -8.23
C TYR A 41 -4.34 -7.18 -7.11
N SER A 42 -3.91 -7.13 -5.85
CA SER A 42 -4.78 -7.42 -4.72
C SER A 42 -4.28 -6.75 -3.44
N VAL A 43 -5.16 -6.64 -2.46
CA VAL A 43 -4.83 -6.12 -1.12
C VAL A 43 -5.37 -7.08 -0.06
N LEU A 44 -4.52 -7.39 0.93
CA LEU A 44 -4.84 -8.29 2.03
C LEU A 44 -4.64 -7.57 3.39
N PRO A 45 -5.55 -7.73 4.37
CA PRO A 45 -5.49 -7.11 5.71
C PRO A 45 -4.46 -7.76 6.66
N VAL A 46 -3.46 -8.45 6.11
CA VAL A 46 -2.51 -9.27 6.87
C VAL A 46 -1.10 -9.11 6.32
N LEU A 47 -0.09 -9.34 7.15
CA LEU A 47 1.31 -9.50 6.72
C LEU A 47 1.64 -10.98 6.52
N PRO A 48 2.61 -11.32 5.65
CA PRO A 48 3.16 -12.67 5.59
C PRO A 48 3.77 -13.09 6.95
N PRO A 49 3.64 -14.36 7.37
CA PRO A 49 4.14 -14.83 8.67
C PRO A 49 5.65 -14.66 8.90
N SER A 50 6.43 -14.55 7.83
CA SER A 50 7.89 -14.40 7.87
C SER A 50 8.37 -12.97 8.14
N VAL A 51 7.46 -12.00 8.23
CA VAL A 51 7.80 -10.59 8.39
C VAL A 51 8.09 -10.29 9.85
N GLN A 52 9.18 -9.58 10.12
CA GLN A 52 9.60 -9.16 11.46
C GLN A 52 9.92 -7.67 11.46
N GLY A 53 9.99 -7.06 12.65
CA GLY A 53 10.42 -5.66 12.80
C GLY A 53 9.36 -4.61 12.49
N TYR A 54 8.07 -4.98 12.49
CA TYR A 54 6.97 -4.01 12.48
C TYR A 54 6.63 -3.58 13.91
N HIS A 55 6.35 -2.29 14.09
CA HIS A 55 5.91 -1.75 15.38
C HIS A 55 4.40 -1.88 15.58
N TRP A 56 3.63 -1.79 14.50
CA TRP A 56 2.16 -1.79 14.55
C TRP A 56 1.59 -3.11 14.02
N GLN A 57 0.52 -3.58 14.66
CA GLN A 57 -0.09 -4.89 14.38
C GLN A 57 -1.06 -4.86 13.18
N PHE A 58 -1.44 -3.67 12.71
CA PHE A 58 -2.44 -3.49 11.66
C PHE A 58 -1.77 -3.48 10.28
N GLY A 59 -1.47 -4.66 9.77
CA GLY A 59 -0.77 -4.84 8.51
C GLY A 59 -1.65 -4.81 7.26
N ILE A 60 -1.07 -4.37 6.15
CA ILE A 60 -1.62 -4.44 4.80
C ILE A 60 -0.55 -5.00 3.88
N THR A 61 -0.90 -6.04 3.10
CA THR A 61 -0.08 -6.51 1.99
C THR A 61 -0.71 -6.07 0.68
N ILE A 62 0.00 -5.22 -0.06
CA ILE A 62 -0.37 -4.79 -1.41
C ILE A 62 0.39 -5.67 -2.40
N VAL A 63 -0.33 -6.46 -3.19
CA VAL A 63 0.23 -7.33 -4.21
C VAL A 63 0.09 -6.65 -5.56
N THR A 64 1.22 -6.49 -6.23
CA THR A 64 1.32 -6.12 -7.64
C THR A 64 1.96 -7.27 -8.42
N PRO A 65 1.89 -7.30 -9.76
CA PRO A 65 2.51 -8.36 -10.57
C PRO A 65 4.00 -8.56 -10.27
N ASP A 66 4.74 -7.47 -10.09
CA ASP A 66 6.20 -7.53 -9.96
C ASP A 66 6.68 -7.58 -8.51
N ARG A 67 5.87 -7.06 -7.57
CA ARG A 67 6.31 -6.84 -6.19
C ARG A 67 5.17 -6.86 -5.18
N LYS A 68 5.47 -7.33 -3.97
CA LYS A 68 4.63 -7.16 -2.78
C LYS A 68 5.14 -6.00 -1.93
N PHE A 69 4.25 -5.10 -1.55
CA PHE A 69 4.53 -4.01 -0.62
C PHE A 69 3.85 -4.31 0.72
N LEU A 70 4.61 -4.16 1.79
CA LEU A 70 4.16 -4.42 3.16
C LEU A 70 4.05 -3.08 3.88
N VAL A 71 2.85 -2.77 4.35
CA VAL A 71 2.56 -1.51 5.05
C VAL A 71 1.93 -1.87 6.40
N THR A 72 2.19 -1.05 7.41
CA THR A 72 1.53 -1.15 8.70
C THR A 72 0.93 0.18 9.06
N CYS A 73 -0.28 0.14 9.62
CA CYS A 73 -1.04 1.30 10.06
C CYS A 73 -0.95 1.41 11.59
N GLU A 74 -1.04 2.63 12.12
CA GLU A 74 -0.97 2.85 13.57
C GLU A 74 -2.23 2.37 14.29
N THR A 75 -3.39 2.49 13.63
CA THR A 75 -4.69 2.06 14.16
C THR A 75 -5.40 1.07 13.24
N GLU A 76 -6.34 0.31 13.80
CA GLU A 76 -7.22 -0.57 13.03
C GLU A 76 -8.07 0.22 12.04
N LYS A 77 -8.59 1.36 12.48
CA LYS A 77 -9.40 2.26 11.65
C LYS A 77 -8.63 2.73 10.41
N ASP A 78 -7.36 3.14 10.58
CA ASP A 78 -6.53 3.53 9.44
C ASP A 78 -6.39 2.37 8.45
N ARG A 79 -6.16 1.15 8.95
CA ARG A 79 -6.06 -0.05 8.10
C ARG A 79 -7.33 -0.27 7.31
N GLU A 80 -8.49 -0.18 7.95
CA GLU A 80 -9.79 -0.36 7.32
C GLU A 80 -10.07 0.71 6.26
N ASP A 81 -9.82 1.98 6.58
CA ASP A 81 -10.00 3.12 5.67
C ASP A 81 -9.10 2.97 4.43
N TRP A 82 -7.83 2.56 4.61
CA TRP A 82 -6.90 2.30 3.51
C TRP A 82 -7.33 1.11 2.65
N ILE A 83 -7.77 0.00 3.27
CA ILE A 83 -8.28 -1.16 2.53
C ILE A 83 -9.49 -0.77 1.70
N ALA A 84 -10.44 -0.02 2.26
CA ALA A 84 -11.61 0.45 1.53
C ALA A 84 -11.21 1.29 0.30
N ALA A 85 -10.26 2.22 0.47
CA ALA A 85 -9.72 3.01 -0.64
C ALA A 85 -9.08 2.13 -1.73
N PHE A 86 -8.27 1.14 -1.36
CA PHE A 86 -7.70 0.19 -2.33
C PHE A 86 -8.77 -0.63 -3.05
N GLN A 87 -9.79 -1.11 -2.33
CA GLN A 87 -10.85 -1.93 -2.93
C GLN A 87 -11.66 -1.15 -3.98
N ILE A 88 -11.91 0.15 -3.77
CA ILE A 88 -12.55 1.00 -4.78
C ILE A 88 -11.74 1.00 -6.08
N VAL A 89 -10.41 1.16 -5.97
CA VAL A 89 -9.51 1.24 -7.12
C VAL A 89 -9.33 -0.12 -7.83
N LEU A 90 -9.19 -1.20 -7.06
CA LEU A 90 -9.02 -2.57 -7.57
C LEU A 90 -10.23 -3.05 -8.37
N ASN A 91 -11.43 -2.62 -7.99
CA ASN A 91 -12.68 -3.01 -8.64
C ASN A 91 -13.05 -2.11 -9.83
N ARG A 92 -12.42 -0.94 -9.98
CA ARG A 92 -12.64 -0.08 -11.14
C ARG A 92 -11.98 -0.71 -12.38
N PRO A 93 -12.66 -0.79 -13.55
CA PRO A 93 -12.03 -1.19 -14.80
C PRO A 93 -10.85 -0.28 -15.15
N MET A 94 -9.83 -0.83 -15.81
CA MET A 94 -8.79 -0.02 -16.45
C MET A 94 -9.30 0.35 -17.85
N LEU A 95 -9.39 1.65 -18.13
CA LEU A 95 -9.69 2.12 -19.48
C LEU A 95 -8.44 1.96 -20.34
N PRO A 96 -8.57 1.52 -21.61
CA PRO A 96 -7.48 1.66 -22.57
C PRO A 96 -7.09 3.13 -22.68
N GLN A 97 -5.79 3.42 -22.70
CA GLN A 97 -5.28 4.74 -23.09
C GLN A 97 -5.37 4.94 -24.60
#